data_AF-A0A7H4N1T1-F1
#
_entry.id   AF-A0A7H4N1T1-F1
#
_cell.length_a   1.000
_cell.length_b   1.000
_cell.length_c   1.000
_cell.angle_alpha   90.00
_cell.angle_beta   90.00
_cell.angle_gamma   90.00
#
_symmetry.space_group_name_H-M   'P 1'
#
loop_
_entity.id
_entity.type
_entity.pdbx_description
1 polymer ?
#
loop_
_entity_poly.entity_id
_entity_poly.type
_entity_poly.pdbx_seq_one_letter_code
_entity_poly.pdbx_strand_id
1 'polypeptide(L)' 'MEKERQGMQLSESYKLLEEMTDYRNSPSCKEKQQCSLSDAKDTFSAKYQQEPGVSGPLKVGNFAG' A
#
# COMPACT_ATOMS: atom_id res chain seq x y z
N MET A 1 12.73 -4.25 -6.23
CA MET A 1 11.70 -3.74 -5.31
C MET A 1 10.63 -4.77 -5.01
N GLU A 2 9.81 -5.21 -5.97
CA GLU A 2 8.74 -6.23 -5.72
C GLU A 2 9.23 -7.50 -4.99
N LYS A 3 10.38 -8.04 -5.43
CA LYS A 3 10.98 -9.26 -4.85
C LYS A 3 11.48 -9.07 -3.42
N GLU A 4 11.93 -7.87 -3.06
CA GLU A 4 12.32 -7.55 -1.68
C GLU A 4 11.09 -7.35 -0.80
N ARG A 5 10.03 -6.72 -1.34
CA ARG A 5 8.75 -6.57 -0.65
C ARG A 5 8.14 -7.93 -0.27
N GLN A 6 8.25 -8.93 -1.14
CA GLN A 6 7.81 -10.30 -0.83
C GLN A 6 8.62 -10.96 0.30
N GLY A 7 9.89 -10.56 0.48
CA GLY A 7 10.74 -11.03 1.58
C GLY A 7 10.45 -10.33 2.91
N MET A 8 9.85 -9.14 2.87
CA MET A 8 9.39 -8.42 4.05
C MET A 8 7.98 -8.94 4.41
N GLN A 9 7.83 -9.60 5.56
CA GLN A 9 6.53 -10.12 6.04
C GLN A 9 5.58 -8.98 6.47
N LEU A 10 5.16 -8.15 5.52
CA LEU A 10 4.34 -6.96 5.75
C LEU A 10 2.84 -7.27 5.80
N SER A 11 2.43 -8.50 5.47
CA SER A 11 1.02 -8.89 5.40
C SER A 11 0.27 -8.64 6.72
N GLU A 12 0.89 -8.98 7.84
CA GLU A 12 0.28 -8.78 9.16
C GLU A 12 0.24 -7.29 9.56
N SER A 13 1.28 -6.52 9.21
CA SER A 13 1.27 -5.07 9.42
C SER A 13 0.18 -4.37 8.60
N TYR A 14 -0.08 -4.84 7.37
CA TYR A 14 -1.16 -4.29 6.54
C TYR A 14 -2.54 -4.64 7.07
N LYS A 15 -2.76 -5.87 7.54
CA LYS A 15 -4.03 -6.24 8.22
C LYS A 15 -4.27 -5.38 9.46
N LEU A 16 -3.23 -5.19 10.27
CA LEU A 16 -3.32 -4.33 11.46
C LEU A 16 -3.68 -2.89 11.09
N LEU A 17 -3.05 -2.35 10.05
CA LEU A 17 -3.35 -1.02 9.54
C LEU A 17 -4.78 -0.92 9.00
N GLU A 18 -5.27 -1.95 8.31
CA GLU A 18 -6.66 -2.01 7.83
C GLU A 18 -7.67 -1.95 8.97
N GLU A 19 -7.41 -2.68 10.06
CA GLU A 19 -8.24 -2.66 11.26
C GLU A 19 -8.18 -1.31 11.97
N MET A 20 -6.97 -0.76 12.18
CA MET A 20 -6.77 0.52 12.88
C MET A 20 -7.40 1.70 12.15
N THR A 21 -7.38 1.69 10.81
CA THR A 21 -7.87 2.80 9.97
C THR A 21 -9.29 2.59 9.46
N ASP A 22 -9.94 1.48 9.84
CA ASP A 22 -11.22 1.05 9.28
C ASP A 22 -11.22 1.13 7.75
N TYR A 23 -10.16 0.57 7.14
CA TYR A 23 -9.85 0.76 5.72
C TYR A 23 -10.96 0.26 4.80
N ARG A 24 -11.75 -0.73 5.24
CA ARG A 24 -12.93 -1.20 4.51
C ARG A 24 -14.01 -0.12 4.35
N ASN A 25 -14.07 0.83 5.27
CA ASN A 25 -15.00 1.95 5.19
C ASN A 25 -14.42 3.19 4.51
N SER A 26 -13.13 3.17 4.16
CA SER A 26 -12.48 4.27 3.45
C SER A 26 -13.04 4.46 2.03
N PRO A 27 -12.97 5.68 1.48
CA PRO A 27 -13.28 5.94 0.06
C PRO A 27 -12.43 5.07 -0.89
N SER A 28 -11.21 4.70 -0.50
CA SER A 28 -10.35 3.80 -1.28
C SER A 28 -11.00 2.43 -1.50
N CYS A 29 -11.61 1.83 -0.48
CA CYS A 29 -12.34 0.59 -0.63
C CYS A 29 -13.71 0.80 -1.28
N LYS A 30 -14.49 1.80 -0.83
CA LYS A 30 -15.87 2.01 -1.28
C LYS A 30 -16.01 2.49 -2.72
N GLU A 31 -15.11 3.35 -3.18
CA GLU A 31 -15.19 3.96 -4.51
C GLU A 31 -14.25 3.29 -5.51
N LYS A 32 -13.04 2.92 -5.07
CA LYS A 32 -12.00 2.37 -5.96
C LYS A 32 -11.88 0.85 -5.89
N GLN A 33 -12.70 0.18 -5.05
CA GLN A 33 -12.67 -1.27 -4.82
C GLN A 33 -11.30 -1.81 -4.36
N GLN A 34 -10.45 -0.93 -3.81
CA GLN A 34 -9.16 -1.29 -3.24
C GLN A 34 -9.35 -1.54 -1.75
N CYS A 35 -9.79 -2.76 -1.42
CA CYS A 35 -10.21 -3.13 -0.07
C CYS A 35 -9.19 -3.96 0.72
N SER A 36 -8.06 -4.29 0.11
CA SER A 36 -6.97 -5.06 0.73
C SER A 36 -5.66 -4.36 0.43
N LEU A 37 -5.02 -3.82 1.47
CA LEU A 37 -3.68 -3.27 1.44
C LEU A 37 -2.63 -4.38 1.26
N SER A 38 -2.92 -5.60 1.73
CA SER A 38 -2.02 -6.75 1.57
C SER A 38 -2.03 -7.36 0.16
N ASP A 39 -3.19 -7.38 -0.52
CA ASP A 39 -3.33 -7.99 -1.85
C ASP A 39 -3.08 -7.00 -2.98
N ALA A 40 -3.11 -5.70 -2.70
CA ALA A 40 -2.86 -4.69 -3.71
C ALA A 40 -1.38 -4.71 -4.15
N LYS A 41 -1.16 -4.68 -5.47
CA LYS A 41 0.18 -4.65 -6.06
C LYS A 41 0.74 -3.24 -6.03
N ASP A 42 1.93 -3.08 -5.49
CA ASP A 42 2.67 -1.83 -5.54
C ASP A 42 3.34 -1.68 -6.92
N THR A 43 3.26 -0.48 -7.48
CA THR A 43 4.00 -0.10 -8.68
C THR A 43 5.14 0.82 -8.27
N PHE A 44 6.37 0.34 -8.43
CA PHE A 44 7.57 1.12 -8.17
C PHE A 44 7.99 1.87 -9.43
N SER A 45 8.30 3.16 -9.31
CA SER A 45 8.82 3.97 -10.40
C SER A 45 10.13 4.63 -9.99
N ALA A 46 11.18 4.41 -10.76
CA ALA A 46 12.45 5.13 -10.64
C ALA A 46 12.79 5.71 -12.02
N LYS A 47 12.46 6.99 -12.22
CA LYS A 47 12.74 7.71 -13.46
C LYS A 47 13.97 8.60 -13.27
N TYR A 48 14.77 8.75 -14.32
CA TYR A 48 15.93 9.63 -14.32
C TYR A 48 15.52 11.06 -13.97
N GLN A 49 16.23 11.69 -13.02
CA GLN A 49 15.94 13.03 -12.45
C GLN A 49 14.59 13.20 -11.73
N GLN A 50 13.90 12.10 -11.40
CA GLN A 50 12.68 12.15 -10.57
C GLN A 50 12.91 11.37 -9.30
N GLU A 51 12.26 11.79 -8.22
CA GLU A 51 12.30 11.04 -6.97
C GLU A 51 11.70 9.64 -7.18
N PRO A 52 12.34 8.59 -6.63
CA PRO A 52 11.78 7.25 -6.67
C PRO A 52 10.42 7.26 -5.97
N GLY A 53 9.41 6.84 -6.71
CA GLY A 53 8.02 6.81 -6.28
C GLY A 53 7.51 5.38 -6.08
N VAL A 54 6.59 5.23 -5.15
CA VAL A 54 5.76 4.03 -5.02
C VAL A 54 4.30 4.43 -5.17
N SER A 55 3.56 3.70 -6.00
CA SER A 55 2.12 3.87 -6.18
C SER A 55 1.43 2.57 -5.80
N GLY A 56 0.60 2.60 -4.76
CA GLY A 56 0.00 1.39 -4.19
C GLY A 56 -0.17 1.49 -2.66
N PRO A 57 -0.56 0.39 -1.99
CA PRO A 57 -0.77 0.34 -0.55
C PRO A 57 0.47 0.73 0.27
N LEU A 58 1.69 0.54 -0.23
CA LEU A 58 2.92 1.03 0.43
C LEU A 58 2.93 2.56 0.60
N LYS A 59 2.38 3.29 -0.37
CA LYS A 59 2.24 4.75 -0.27
C LYS A 59 1.15 5.12 0.73
N VAL A 60 0.00 4.46 0.65
CA VAL A 60 -1.15 4.74 1.52
C VAL A 60 -0.79 4.49 2.99
N GLY A 61 -0.06 3.41 3.28
CA GLY A 61 0.37 3.10 4.65
C GLY A 61 1.45 4.01 5.23
N ASN A 62 2.30 4.64 4.39
CA ASN A 62 3.28 5.62 4.86
C ASN A 62 2.72 7.05 4.98
N PHE A 63 1.62 7.37 4.28
CA PHE A 63 1.01 8.69 4.26
C PHE A 63 -0.21 8.81 5.20
N ALA A 64 -0.46 7.84 6.08
CA ALA A 64 -1.43 7.97 7.16
C ALA A 64 -0.87 8.89 8.25
N GLY A 65 -0.82 10.20 7.96
CA GLY A 65 -0.48 11.30 8.86
C GLY A 65 -1.32 12.52 8.52
#